data_AF-A0A3D0Y4V9-F1
#
_entry.id   AF-A0A3D0Y4V9-F1
#
_cell.length_a   1.000
_cell.length_b   1.000
_cell.length_c   1.000
_cell.angle_alpha   90.00
_cell.angle_beta   90.00
_cell.angle_gamma   90.00
#
_symmetry.space_group_name_H-M   'P 1'
#
loop_
_entity.id
_entity.type
_entity.pdbx_description
1 polymer ?
#
loop_
_entity_poly.entity_id
_entity_poly.type
_entity_poly.pdbx_seq_one_letter_code
_entity_poly.pdbx_strand_id
1 'polypeptide(L)'
;MLMEYNTVQEWMERHESRPETKEERLQRFWSAKWNLYWSAVDKMAEGKKHQYRGFGVGAATLAFRPDKHIWGGQAKIFTGFNSKEKPNSQKHCAEKRIFESATASGYVQLVGLVVVGPYQPDDFSHHECSTLHPCKQCRDMMRNHPLAWPEMPILTALPPPEGILESLLPRWEPICELHMLKEILEIHERVTNCP
;
A
#
# COMPACT_ATOMS: atom_id res chain seq x y z
N MET A 1 -15.47 22.48 35.79
CA MET A 1 -16.16 21.30 35.27
C MET A 1 -15.09 20.33 34.79
N LEU A 2 -14.52 19.57 35.73
CA LEU A 2 -13.48 18.59 35.46
C LEU A 2 -14.22 17.33 34.99
N MET A 3 -14.04 16.92 33.73
CA MET A 3 -14.41 15.57 33.33
C MET A 3 -13.61 14.60 34.21
N GLU A 4 -14.33 13.76 34.96
CA GLU A 4 -13.76 12.78 35.86
C GLU A 4 -12.85 11.82 35.06
N TYR A 5 -11.57 11.80 35.40
CA TYR A 5 -10.53 10.96 34.81
C TYR A 5 -10.89 9.46 34.75
N ASN A 6 -11.82 9.00 35.61
CA ASN A 6 -12.33 7.62 35.62
C ASN A 6 -13.08 7.25 34.33
N THR A 7 -13.76 8.20 33.69
CA THR A 7 -14.54 7.92 32.47
C THR A 7 -13.64 7.64 31.26
N VAL A 8 -12.44 8.25 31.21
CA VAL A 8 -11.49 8.06 30.12
C VAL A 8 -10.82 6.69 30.22
N GLN A 9 -10.39 6.26 31.40
CA GLN A 9 -9.82 4.91 31.58
C GLN A 9 -10.83 3.80 31.28
N GLU A 10 -12.06 3.90 31.80
CA GLU A 10 -13.10 2.91 31.51
C GLU A 10 -13.51 2.90 30.03
N TRP A 11 -13.50 4.06 29.37
CA TRP A 11 -13.71 4.16 27.94
C TRP A 11 -12.55 3.53 27.16
N MET A 12 -11.30 3.75 27.59
CA MET A 12 -10.10 3.14 27.00
C MET A 12 -10.13 1.61 27.13
N GLU A 13 -10.40 1.06 28.31
CA GLU A 13 -10.46 -0.39 28.55
C GLU A 13 -11.57 -1.09 27.76
N ARG A 14 -12.72 -0.42 27.56
CA ARG A 14 -13.82 -0.96 26.73
C ARG A 14 -13.51 -0.92 25.23
N HIS A 15 -12.64 -0.02 24.77
CA HIS A 15 -12.34 0.16 23.35
C HIS A 15 -10.99 -0.43 22.91
N GLU A 16 -10.12 -0.82 23.84
CA GLU A 16 -8.78 -1.36 23.54
C GLU A 16 -8.76 -2.81 23.03
N SER A 17 -9.88 -3.54 23.05
CA SER A 17 -9.85 -5.00 22.83
C SER A 17 -10.77 -5.53 21.72
N ARG A 18 -11.61 -4.70 21.10
CA ARG A 18 -12.45 -5.22 20.00
C ARG A 18 -11.66 -5.29 18.69
N PRO A 19 -11.76 -6.39 17.94
CA PRO A 19 -11.19 -6.44 16.60
C PRO A 19 -11.83 -5.34 15.74
N GLU A 20 -11.00 -4.65 14.97
CA GLU A 20 -11.46 -3.63 14.03
C GLU A 20 -12.31 -4.28 12.94
N THR A 21 -13.48 -3.70 12.66
CA THR A 21 -14.38 -4.21 11.64
C THR A 21 -13.83 -3.95 10.23
N LYS A 22 -14.37 -4.67 9.25
CA LYS A 22 -14.03 -4.43 7.84
C LYS A 22 -14.34 -2.99 7.42
N GLU A 23 -15.48 -2.46 7.84
CA GLU A 23 -15.97 -1.14 7.47
C GLU A 23 -15.03 -0.05 8.01
N GLU A 24 -14.55 -0.20 9.24
CA GLU A 24 -13.58 0.70 9.87
C GLU A 24 -12.25 0.71 9.11
N ARG A 25 -11.76 -0.47 8.71
CA ARG A 25 -10.55 -0.59 7.88
C ARG A 25 -10.70 0.13 6.55
N LEU A 26 -11.81 -0.13 5.86
CA LEU A 26 -12.10 0.51 4.58
C LEU A 26 -12.21 2.03 4.75
N GLN A 27 -12.92 2.50 5.77
CA GLN A 27 -13.03 3.93 6.07
C GLN A 27 -11.67 4.57 6.28
N ARG A 28 -10.78 3.95 7.08
CA ARG A 28 -9.40 4.44 7.26
C ARG A 28 -8.63 4.49 5.95
N PHE A 29 -8.73 3.45 5.12
CA PHE A 29 -8.10 3.46 3.81
C PHE A 29 -8.60 4.64 2.97
N TRP A 30 -9.91 4.83 2.88
CA TRP A 30 -10.51 5.91 2.11
C TRP A 30 -10.07 7.30 2.59
N SER A 31 -9.97 7.50 3.91
CA SER A 31 -9.47 8.74 4.49
C SER A 31 -7.97 8.96 4.25
N ALA A 32 -7.18 7.89 4.11
CA ALA A 32 -5.73 7.97 3.97
C ALA A 32 -5.22 7.86 2.52
N LYS A 33 -6.03 7.37 1.57
CA LYS A 33 -5.55 6.93 0.25
C LYS A 33 -4.75 7.99 -0.50
N TRP A 34 -5.11 9.26 -0.40
CA TRP A 34 -4.40 10.33 -1.12
C TRP A 34 -3.07 10.69 -0.47
N ASN A 35 -2.98 10.64 0.85
CA ASN A 35 -1.69 10.79 1.55
C ASN A 35 -0.76 9.61 1.21
N LEU A 36 -1.32 8.39 1.12
CA LEU A 36 -0.58 7.21 0.70
C LEU A 36 -0.12 7.33 -0.76
N TYR A 37 -0.99 7.81 -1.65
CA TYR A 37 -0.65 8.06 -3.05
C TYR A 37 0.52 9.02 -3.19
N TRP A 38 0.48 10.20 -2.57
CA TRP A 38 1.58 11.16 -2.66
C TRP A 38 2.86 10.63 -2.01
N SER A 39 2.75 9.90 -0.89
CA SER A 39 3.92 9.23 -0.29
C SER A 39 4.55 8.18 -1.22
N ALA A 40 3.72 7.47 -1.99
CA ALA A 40 4.19 6.51 -3.00
C ALA A 40 4.81 7.23 -4.22
N VAL A 41 4.27 8.37 -4.66
CA VAL A 41 4.87 9.22 -5.71
C VAL A 41 6.28 9.66 -5.31
N ASP A 42 6.46 10.15 -4.08
CA ASP A 42 7.76 10.58 -3.57
C ASP A 42 8.77 9.43 -3.59
N LYS A 43 8.35 8.24 -3.13
CA LYS A 43 9.20 7.05 -3.16
C LYS A 43 9.48 6.55 -4.57
N MET A 44 8.54 6.66 -5.50
CA MET A 44 8.78 6.33 -6.90
C MET A 44 9.89 7.22 -7.48
N ALA A 45 9.85 8.52 -7.20
CA ALA A 45 10.87 9.47 -7.63
C ALA A 45 12.26 9.18 -7.00
N GLU A 46 12.30 8.77 -5.73
CA GLU A 46 13.52 8.28 -5.07
C GLU A 46 14.03 7.00 -5.76
N GLY A 47 13.15 6.02 -6.00
CA GLY A 47 13.48 4.75 -6.65
C GLY A 47 14.09 4.91 -8.04
N LYS A 48 13.61 5.88 -8.84
CA LYS A 48 14.21 6.19 -10.16
C LYS A 48 15.72 6.46 -10.08
N LYS A 49 16.22 7.01 -8.97
CA LYS A 49 17.65 7.32 -8.76
C LYS A 49 18.49 6.09 -8.39
N HIS A 50 17.85 5.03 -7.88
CA HIS A 50 18.50 3.81 -7.38
C HIS A 50 18.28 2.60 -8.30
N GLN A 51 17.98 2.85 -9.58
CA GLN A 51 17.62 1.84 -10.57
C GLN A 51 18.48 1.97 -11.81
N TYR A 52 19.07 0.87 -12.26
CA TYR A 52 19.86 0.88 -13.48
C TYR A 52 19.03 1.17 -14.74
N ARG A 53 17.71 0.91 -14.71
CA ARG A 53 16.77 1.08 -15.83
C ARG A 53 16.06 2.45 -15.84
N GLY A 54 16.24 3.29 -14.82
CA GLY A 54 15.43 4.49 -14.63
C GLY A 54 13.94 4.23 -14.36
N PHE A 55 13.56 2.97 -14.08
CA PHE A 55 12.18 2.57 -13.81
C PHE A 55 11.91 2.55 -12.29
N GLY A 56 11.31 3.62 -11.80
CA GLY A 56 10.90 3.77 -10.40
C GLY A 56 9.47 3.29 -10.16
N VAL A 57 9.29 2.60 -9.05
CA VAL A 57 8.00 2.19 -8.47
C VAL A 57 8.05 2.56 -7.00
N GLY A 58 7.04 3.28 -6.54
CA GLY A 58 6.84 3.59 -5.13
C GLY A 58 5.59 2.89 -4.61
N ALA A 59 5.59 2.60 -3.32
CA ALA A 59 4.42 2.10 -2.65
C ALA A 59 4.29 2.71 -1.26
N ALA A 60 3.07 2.71 -0.75
CA ALA A 60 2.74 3.16 0.60
C ALA A 60 1.61 2.31 1.19
N THR A 61 1.64 2.08 2.50
CA THR A 61 0.54 1.45 3.24
C THR A 61 0.33 2.18 4.56
N LEU A 62 -0.91 2.15 5.05
CA LEU A 62 -1.20 2.46 6.45
C LEU A 62 -1.24 1.14 7.22
N ALA A 63 -0.32 0.97 8.17
CA ALA A 63 -0.32 -0.16 9.08
C ALA A 63 -0.98 0.22 10.41
N PHE A 64 -1.61 -0.75 11.06
CA PHE A 64 -2.36 -0.56 12.30
C PHE A 64 -1.98 -1.56 13.39
N ARG A 65 -2.05 -1.10 14.64
CA ARG A 65 -1.76 -1.81 15.89
C ARG A 65 -2.84 -1.49 16.90
N PRO A 66 -3.88 -2.33 17.03
CA PRO A 66 -4.97 -2.05 17.97
C PRO A 66 -4.49 -2.00 19.43
N ASP A 67 -3.37 -2.69 19.74
CA ASP A 67 -2.76 -2.75 21.08
C ASP A 67 -2.05 -1.45 21.53
N LYS A 68 -2.06 -0.40 20.70
CA LYS A 68 -1.36 0.85 20.97
C LYS A 68 -2.31 2.03 20.99
N HIS A 69 -1.98 3.00 21.85
CA HIS A 69 -2.65 4.29 21.88
C HIS A 69 -2.40 5.09 20.59
N ILE A 70 -3.32 5.97 20.20
CA ILE A 70 -3.18 6.81 18.99
C ILE A 70 -1.85 7.59 18.96
N TRP A 71 -1.45 8.16 20.10
CA TRP A 71 -0.17 8.87 20.27
C TRP A 71 1.03 7.92 20.44
N GLY A 72 0.78 6.65 20.73
CA GLY A 72 1.78 5.60 20.93
C GLY A 72 2.10 4.79 19.66
N GLY A 73 1.69 5.28 18.48
CA GLY A 73 1.98 4.61 17.21
C GLY A 73 0.94 3.59 16.77
N GLN A 74 -0.32 3.73 17.20
CA GLN A 74 -1.45 2.89 16.75
C GLN A 74 -1.52 2.74 15.24
N ALA A 75 -1.23 3.82 14.50
CA ALA A 75 -1.19 3.81 13.05
C ALA A 75 0.13 4.41 12.55
N LYS A 76 0.66 3.86 11.47
CA LYS A 76 1.87 4.39 10.83
C LYS A 76 1.86 4.13 9.33
N ILE A 77 2.29 5.13 8.58
CA ILE A 77 2.53 5.00 7.15
C ILE A 77 3.90 4.36 6.93
N PHE A 78 3.94 3.28 6.16
CA PHE A 78 5.16 2.67 5.66
C PHE A 78 5.25 2.90 4.16
N THR A 79 6.42 3.29 3.70
CA THR A 79 6.68 3.58 2.29
C THR A 79 7.90 2.82 1.81
N GLY A 80 7.95 2.54 0.51
CA GLY A 80 9.04 1.80 -0.10
C GLY A 80 9.16 2.12 -1.58
N PHE A 81 10.32 1.83 -2.14
CA PHE A 81 10.58 1.95 -3.56
C PHE A 81 11.30 0.70 -4.08
N ASN A 82 11.12 0.38 -5.36
CA ASN A 82 11.82 -0.73 -5.97
C ASN A 82 13.32 -0.41 -6.13
N SER A 83 14.20 -1.41 -5.96
CA SER A 83 15.63 -1.26 -6.30
C SER A 83 16.12 -2.45 -7.14
N LYS A 84 16.98 -2.15 -8.10
CA LYS A 84 17.78 -3.12 -8.86
C LYS A 84 19.02 -2.39 -9.33
N GLU A 85 20.11 -2.58 -8.59
CA GLU A 85 21.35 -1.82 -8.80
C GLU A 85 22.08 -2.23 -10.09
N LYS A 86 22.00 -3.51 -10.47
CA LYS A 86 22.68 -4.07 -11.64
C LYS A 86 21.75 -4.99 -12.43
N PRO A 87 22.01 -5.23 -13.74
CA PRO A 87 21.19 -6.14 -14.55
C PRO A 87 20.97 -7.53 -13.93
N ASN A 88 22.00 -8.06 -13.27
CA ASN A 88 22.02 -9.39 -12.66
C ASN A 88 21.83 -9.37 -11.13
N SER A 89 21.58 -8.21 -10.52
CA SER A 89 21.30 -8.15 -9.08
C SER A 89 19.87 -8.61 -8.78
N GLN A 90 19.64 -9.06 -7.55
CA GLN A 90 18.31 -9.36 -7.06
C GLN A 90 17.42 -8.10 -7.16
N LYS A 91 16.18 -8.30 -7.60
CA LYS A 91 15.14 -7.26 -7.60
C LYS A 91 14.54 -7.16 -6.20
N HIS A 92 14.42 -5.94 -5.69
CA HIS A 92 13.62 -5.67 -4.49
C HIS A 92 12.41 -4.83 -4.88
N CYS A 93 11.21 -5.35 -4.65
CA CYS A 93 9.96 -4.64 -4.91
C CYS A 93 9.62 -3.65 -3.79
N ALA A 94 8.88 -2.59 -4.12
CA ALA A 94 8.47 -1.58 -3.15
C ALA A 94 7.54 -2.16 -2.08
N GLU A 95 6.61 -2.99 -2.52
CA GLU A 95 5.59 -3.66 -1.69
C GLU A 95 6.26 -4.58 -0.67
N LYS A 96 7.23 -5.39 -1.10
CA LYS A 96 7.98 -6.28 -0.21
C LYS A 96 8.65 -5.53 0.94
N ARG A 97 9.35 -4.42 0.63
CA ARG A 97 10.02 -3.59 1.63
C ARG A 97 9.06 -3.02 2.68
N ILE A 98 7.85 -2.65 2.26
CA ILE A 98 6.82 -2.13 3.14
C ILE A 98 6.33 -3.21 4.10
N PHE A 99 6.02 -4.40 3.58
CA PHE A 99 5.58 -5.53 4.39
C PHE A 99 6.65 -5.95 5.40
N GLU A 100 7.91 -6.04 4.98
CA GLU A 100 9.05 -6.33 5.85
C GLU A 100 9.21 -5.25 6.94
N SER A 101 9.11 -3.97 6.57
CA SER A 101 9.27 -2.85 7.52
C SER A 101 8.13 -2.78 8.54
N ALA A 102 6.89 -3.01 8.10
CA ALA A 102 5.73 -3.05 8.98
C ALA A 102 5.82 -4.20 9.98
N THR A 103 6.21 -5.38 9.51
CA THR A 103 6.42 -6.58 10.33
C THR A 103 7.53 -6.35 11.35
N ALA A 104 8.70 -5.84 10.91
CA ALA A 104 9.82 -5.54 11.78
C ALA A 104 9.49 -4.48 12.85
N SER A 105 8.53 -3.59 12.56
CA SER A 105 8.04 -2.58 13.50
C SER A 105 6.91 -3.10 14.42
N GLY A 106 6.57 -4.39 14.34
CA GLY A 106 5.55 -5.04 15.17
C GLY A 106 4.12 -4.62 14.85
N TYR A 107 3.85 -4.14 13.63
CA TYR A 107 2.47 -3.92 13.18
C TYR A 107 1.85 -5.26 12.81
N VAL A 108 0.54 -5.40 13.06
CA VAL A 108 -0.18 -6.68 12.93
C VAL A 108 -1.25 -6.65 11.83
N GLN A 109 -1.49 -5.48 11.22
CA GLN A 109 -2.51 -5.31 10.20
C GLN A 109 -2.10 -4.23 9.19
N LEU A 110 -2.32 -4.47 7.90
CA LEU A 110 -2.32 -3.42 6.88
C LEU A 110 -3.76 -3.03 6.54
N VAL A 111 -4.01 -1.72 6.49
CA VAL A 111 -5.32 -1.14 6.18
C VAL A 111 -5.58 -1.14 4.68
N GLY A 112 -4.53 -0.95 3.87
CA GLY A 112 -4.59 -0.95 2.41
C GLY A 112 -3.25 -0.59 1.80
N LEU A 113 -3.08 -0.85 0.51
CA LEU A 113 -1.83 -0.63 -0.22
C LEU A 113 -2.06 0.35 -1.37
N VAL A 114 -1.12 1.28 -1.56
CA VAL A 114 -1.05 2.12 -2.75
C VAL A 114 0.26 1.82 -3.48
N VAL A 115 0.18 1.59 -4.78
CA VAL A 115 1.34 1.37 -5.67
C VAL A 115 1.30 2.39 -6.80
N VAL A 116 2.41 3.08 -7.00
CA VAL A 116 2.56 4.10 -8.05
C VAL A 116 3.77 3.77 -8.89
N GLY A 117 3.58 3.74 -10.20
CA GLY A 117 4.65 3.54 -11.15
C GLY A 117 4.18 3.73 -12.59
N PRO A 118 5.10 3.90 -13.54
CA PRO A 118 4.76 3.86 -14.95
C PRO A 118 4.10 2.53 -15.29
N TYR A 119 3.12 2.55 -16.19
CA TYR A 119 2.53 1.32 -16.73
C TYR A 119 3.63 0.37 -17.23
N GLN A 120 3.51 -0.90 -16.85
CA GLN A 120 4.21 -1.99 -17.48
C GLN A 120 3.24 -3.14 -17.66
N PRO A 121 3.29 -3.84 -18.82
CA PRO A 121 2.53 -5.06 -18.99
C PRO A 121 2.93 -6.08 -17.93
N ASP A 122 1.98 -6.87 -17.45
CA ASP A 122 2.30 -7.98 -16.55
C ASP A 122 2.89 -9.13 -17.38
N ASP A 123 4.22 -9.30 -17.29
CA ASP A 123 4.95 -10.36 -17.98
C ASP A 123 4.47 -11.78 -17.63
N PHE A 124 3.78 -11.97 -16.49
CA PHE A 124 3.36 -13.28 -16.01
C PHE A 124 1.91 -13.61 -16.35
N SER A 125 0.98 -12.67 -16.15
CA SER A 125 -0.43 -12.91 -16.47
C SER A 125 -0.84 -12.42 -17.85
N HIS A 126 0.02 -11.69 -18.56
CA HIS A 126 -0.33 -11.05 -19.84
C HIS A 126 -1.59 -10.18 -19.79
N HIS A 127 -2.05 -9.83 -18.58
CA HIS A 127 -3.23 -9.02 -18.39
C HIS A 127 -2.85 -7.55 -18.62
N GLU A 128 -3.53 -6.90 -19.56
CA GLU A 128 -3.35 -5.49 -19.86
C GLU A 128 -4.19 -4.66 -18.87
N CYS A 129 -3.52 -4.06 -17.89
CA CYS A 129 -4.12 -3.10 -16.95
C CYS A 129 -3.87 -1.66 -17.40
N SER A 130 -4.62 -0.69 -16.86
CA SER A 130 -4.32 0.73 -17.10
C SER A 130 -3.15 1.22 -16.24
N THR A 131 -2.84 0.51 -15.15
CA THR A 131 -1.84 0.87 -14.15
C THR A 131 -0.93 -0.31 -13.81
N LEU A 132 0.12 -0.05 -13.02
CA LEU A 132 1.07 -1.08 -12.61
C LEU A 132 0.52 -1.92 -11.45
N HIS A 133 0.14 -3.15 -11.71
CA HIS A 133 -0.26 -4.10 -10.67
C HIS A 133 0.95 -4.68 -9.92
N PRO A 134 0.81 -5.06 -8.63
CA PRO A 134 1.86 -5.75 -7.89
C PRO A 134 2.28 -7.01 -8.63
N CYS A 135 3.58 -7.26 -8.82
CA CYS A 135 4.05 -8.42 -9.59
C CYS A 135 3.75 -9.77 -8.91
N LYS A 136 3.88 -10.89 -9.63
CA LYS A 136 3.61 -12.24 -9.10
C LYS A 136 4.22 -12.50 -7.72
N GLN A 137 5.50 -12.19 -7.53
CA GLN A 137 6.18 -12.41 -6.25
C GLN A 137 5.54 -11.61 -5.10
N CYS A 138 5.12 -10.38 -5.36
CA CYS A 138 4.42 -9.55 -4.38
C CYS A 138 3.00 -10.10 -4.11
N ARG A 139 2.29 -10.56 -5.14
CA ARG A 139 0.97 -11.20 -4.99
C ARG A 139 1.04 -12.47 -4.15
N ASP A 140 2.01 -13.35 -4.44
CA ASP A 140 2.25 -14.59 -3.69
C ASP A 140 2.62 -14.31 -2.23
N MET A 141 3.45 -13.28 -2.00
CA MET A 141 3.77 -12.81 -0.65
C MET A 141 2.49 -12.34 0.05
N MET A 142 1.72 -11.43 -0.55
CA MET A 142 0.51 -10.87 0.05
C MET A 142 -0.54 -11.93 0.36
N ARG A 143 -0.72 -12.93 -0.51
CA ARG A 143 -1.65 -14.05 -0.28
C ARG A 143 -1.41 -14.76 1.04
N ASN A 144 -0.13 -14.94 1.40
CA ASN A 144 0.28 -15.74 2.55
C ASN A 144 0.73 -14.89 3.75
N HIS A 145 0.74 -13.56 3.63
CA HIS A 145 1.28 -12.70 4.67
C HIS A 145 0.24 -12.42 5.76
N PRO A 146 0.58 -12.56 7.06
CA PRO A 146 -0.38 -12.38 8.15
C PRO A 146 -0.95 -10.96 8.28
N LEU A 147 -0.22 -9.95 7.77
CA LEU A 147 -0.69 -8.55 7.76
C LEU A 147 -1.69 -8.26 6.63
N ALA A 148 -1.71 -9.08 5.59
CA ALA A 148 -2.63 -8.94 4.48
C ALA A 148 -3.92 -9.69 4.77
N TRP A 149 -5.00 -9.26 4.13
CA TRP A 149 -6.31 -9.87 4.26
C TRP A 149 -7.02 -9.82 2.90
N PRO A 150 -7.94 -10.76 2.59
CA PRO A 150 -8.50 -10.90 1.24
C PRO A 150 -9.19 -9.66 0.70
N GLU A 151 -9.76 -8.83 1.59
CA GLU A 151 -10.51 -7.62 1.24
C GLU A 151 -9.70 -6.35 1.50
N MET A 152 -8.38 -6.49 1.63
CA MET A 152 -7.47 -5.36 1.70
C MET A 152 -7.53 -4.58 0.37
N PRO A 153 -7.85 -3.27 0.40
CA PRO A 153 -7.87 -2.45 -0.80
C PRO A 153 -6.44 -2.21 -1.30
N ILE A 154 -6.28 -2.31 -2.62
CA ILE A 154 -5.05 -2.06 -3.36
C ILE A 154 -5.38 -1.04 -4.45
N LEU A 155 -4.86 0.18 -4.29
CA LEU A 155 -4.93 1.23 -5.30
C LEU A 155 -3.63 1.22 -6.11
N THR A 156 -3.74 0.97 -7.41
CA THR A 156 -2.64 1.12 -8.35
C THR A 156 -2.86 2.38 -9.16
N ALA A 157 -1.82 3.17 -9.41
CA ALA A 157 -1.98 4.46 -10.07
C ALA A 157 -0.77 4.83 -10.94
N LEU A 158 -1.03 5.61 -11.99
CA LEU A 158 0.02 6.26 -12.76
C LEU A 158 0.58 7.46 -11.98
N PRO A 159 1.88 7.79 -12.15
CA PRO A 159 2.44 9.00 -11.57
C PRO A 159 1.83 10.25 -12.19
N PRO A 160 1.95 11.43 -11.52
CA PRO A 160 1.61 12.68 -12.16
C PRO A 160 2.46 12.89 -13.43
N PRO A 161 1.89 13.54 -14.46
CA PRO A 161 2.66 13.92 -15.65
C PRO A 161 3.89 14.73 -15.26
N GLU A 162 5.01 14.46 -15.94
CA GLU A 162 6.22 15.26 -15.73
C GLU A 162 5.96 16.72 -16.11
N GLY A 163 6.38 17.65 -15.24
CA GLY A 163 6.21 19.08 -15.47
C GLY A 163 4.78 19.61 -15.26
N ILE A 164 3.89 18.85 -14.61
CA ILE A 164 2.59 19.39 -14.20
C ILE A 164 2.80 20.63 -13.32
N LEU A 165 2.17 21.74 -13.69
CA LEU A 165 2.23 22.96 -12.91
C LEU A 165 1.56 22.72 -11.55
N GLU A 166 2.18 23.18 -10.47
CA GLU A 166 1.64 23.06 -9.11
C GLU A 166 0.22 23.64 -8.99
N SER A 167 -0.07 24.67 -9.79
CA SER A 167 -1.39 25.29 -9.92
C SER A 167 -2.48 24.39 -10.54
N LEU A 168 -2.09 23.34 -11.26
CA LEU A 168 -3.00 22.37 -11.88
C LEU A 168 -3.23 21.13 -11.00
N LEU A 169 -2.39 20.89 -9.99
CA LEU A 169 -2.55 19.78 -9.05
C LEU A 169 -3.94 19.71 -8.38
N PRO A 170 -4.60 20.83 -8.01
CA PRO A 170 -5.93 20.77 -7.41
C PRO A 170 -7.03 20.24 -8.33
N ARG A 171 -6.80 20.19 -9.65
CA ARG A 171 -7.78 19.73 -10.66
C ARG A 171 -7.36 18.45 -11.36
N TRP A 172 -6.15 17.97 -11.06
CA TRP A 172 -5.61 16.78 -11.67
C TRP A 172 -6.01 15.56 -10.86
N GLU A 173 -6.57 14.56 -11.54
CA GLU A 173 -6.88 13.27 -10.94
C GLU A 173 -5.97 12.19 -11.55
N PRO A 174 -5.33 11.35 -10.72
CA PRO A 174 -4.54 10.25 -11.23
C PRO A 174 -5.42 9.21 -11.91
N ILE A 175 -4.95 8.69 -13.04
CA ILE A 175 -5.45 7.42 -13.56
C ILE A 175 -5.11 6.34 -12.54
N CYS A 176 -6.13 5.76 -11.93
CA CYS A 176 -5.98 4.76 -10.89
C CYS A 176 -6.99 3.62 -11.06
N GLU A 177 -6.59 2.44 -10.60
CA GLU A 177 -7.42 1.26 -10.49
C GLU A 177 -7.47 0.88 -9.01
N LEU A 178 -8.66 0.55 -8.52
CA LEU A 178 -8.85 0.10 -7.15
C LEU A 178 -9.42 -1.31 -7.18
N HIS A 179 -8.74 -2.20 -6.47
CA HIS A 179 -9.13 -3.59 -6.33
C HIS A 179 -9.05 -4.03 -4.88
N MET A 180 -9.76 -5.09 -4.55
CA MET A 180 -9.49 -5.89 -3.37
C MET A 180 -8.35 -6.88 -3.66
N LEU A 181 -7.56 -7.24 -2.66
CA LEU A 181 -6.47 -8.21 -2.84
C LEU A 181 -6.96 -9.51 -3.49
N LYS A 182 -8.10 -10.06 -3.05
CA LYS A 182 -8.70 -11.27 -3.64
C LYS A 182 -8.98 -11.12 -5.14
N GLU A 183 -9.43 -9.95 -5.58
CA GLU A 183 -9.72 -9.68 -6.99
C GLU A 183 -8.43 -9.65 -7.81
N ILE A 184 -7.38 -9.00 -7.31
CA ILE A 184 -6.05 -9.04 -7.96
C ILE A 184 -5.51 -10.46 -8.02
N LEU A 185 -5.70 -11.28 -6.97
CA LEU A 185 -5.26 -12.66 -7.00
C LEU A 185 -6.02 -13.48 -8.05
N GLU A 186 -7.35 -13.35 -8.11
CA GLU A 186 -8.20 -14.06 -9.06
C GLU A 186 -7.93 -13.69 -10.53
N ILE A 187 -7.78 -12.39 -10.82
CA ILE A 187 -7.45 -11.89 -12.18
C ILE A 187 -6.17 -12.57 -12.69
N HIS A 188 -5.17 -12.72 -11.82
CA HIS A 188 -3.83 -13.18 -12.20
C HIS A 188 -3.65 -14.69 -12.10
N GLU A 189 -4.56 -15.42 -11.44
CA GLU A 189 -4.60 -16.90 -11.44
C GLU A 189 -5.26 -17.48 -12.69
N ARG A 190 -6.32 -16.85 -13.19
CA ARG A 190 -7.09 -17.35 -14.34
C ARG A 190 -6.24 -17.51 -15.61
N VAL A 191 -5.17 -16.74 -15.74
CA VAL A 191 -4.27 -16.81 -16.89
C VAL A 191 -3.31 -18.01 -16.80
N THR A 192 -2.91 -18.42 -15.58
CA THR A 192 -1.98 -19.55 -15.39
C THR A 192 -2.59 -20.92 -15.63
N ASN A 193 -3.93 -21.00 -15.69
CA ASN A 193 -4.68 -22.23 -15.91
C ASN A 193 -5.28 -22.33 -17.33
N CYS A 194 -4.88 -21.46 -18.25
CA CYS A 194 -5.18 -21.65 -19.67
C CYS A 194 -4.11 -22.60 -20.25
N PRO A 195 -4.49 -23.82 -20.69
CA PRO A 195 -3.54 -24.84 -21.17
C PRO A 195 -2.82 -24.44 -22.46
#